data_AF-A0A067QFK4-F1
#
_entry.id   AF-A0A067QFK4-F1
#
_cell.length_a   1.000
_cell.length_b   1.000
_cell.length_c   1.000
_cell.angle_alpha   90.00
_cell.angle_beta   90.00
_cell.angle_gamma   90.00
#
_symmetry.space_group_name_H-M   'P 1'
#
loop_
_entity.id
_entity.type
_entity.pdbx_description
1 polymer ?
#
loop_
_entity_poly.entity_id
_entity_poly.type
_entity_poly.pdbx_seq_one_letter_code
_entity_poly.pdbx_strand_id
1 'polypeptide(L)'
;MSPIPMCENGHSVCKTCRQNLLNCPVCREQFSNMRCFLLENMTRKMRHPCKYYNRGCPKAFYLQRSEKHEDQCQHQPFKCPFQLQQRSEGSAFVGAANINIRASFNKKSYNFLLAVL
;
A
#
# COMPACT_ATOMS: atom_id res chain seq x y z
N MET A 1 -8.15 -0.19 11.95
CA MET A 1 -6.84 -0.28 12.63
C MET A 1 -6.74 -1.66 13.26
N SER A 2 -5.77 -2.48 12.85
CA SER A 2 -5.53 -3.80 13.45
C SER A 2 -4.50 -3.69 14.59
N PRO A 3 -4.44 -4.68 15.51
CA PRO A 3 -3.48 -4.67 16.61
C PRO A 3 -2.02 -4.61 16.11
N ILE A 4 -1.15 -3.91 16.84
CA ILE A 4 0.30 -3.90 16.60
C ILE A 4 0.93 -4.96 17.50
N PRO A 5 1.26 -6.16 16.97
CA PRO A 5 1.78 -7.28 17.76
C PRO A 5 3.16 -6.99 18.33
N MET A 6 3.43 -7.59 19.48
CA MET A 6 4.65 -7.42 20.24
C MET A 6 5.30 -8.79 20.55
N CYS A 7 6.63 -8.86 20.56
CA CYS A 7 7.32 -10.04 21.08
C CYS A 7 7.32 -10.07 22.61
N GLU A 8 7.67 -11.21 23.20
CA GLU A 8 7.73 -11.34 24.67
C GLU A 8 8.66 -10.31 25.34
N ASN A 9 9.75 -9.93 24.65
CA ASN A 9 10.68 -8.89 25.12
C ASN A 9 10.25 -7.44 24.80
N GLY A 10 9.07 -7.20 24.23
CA GLY A 10 8.55 -5.84 24.05
C GLY A 10 8.72 -5.18 22.67
N HIS A 11 9.40 -5.81 21.71
CA HIS A 11 9.56 -5.25 20.36
C HIS A 11 8.26 -5.35 19.55
N SER A 12 7.82 -4.23 18.98
CA SER A 12 6.59 -4.13 18.21
C SER A 12 6.86 -4.20 16.71
N VAL A 13 6.00 -4.89 15.96
CA VAL A 13 6.06 -4.94 14.50
C VAL A 13 4.70 -4.63 13.88
N CYS A 14 4.71 -4.16 12.63
CA CYS A 14 3.48 -3.90 11.90
C CYS A 14 2.74 -5.20 11.53
N LYS A 15 1.41 -5.17 11.34
CA LYS A 15 0.64 -6.38 10.98
C LYS A 15 1.12 -7.04 9.69
N THR A 16 1.40 -6.26 8.65
CA THR A 16 1.92 -6.78 7.37
C THR A 16 3.31 -7.39 7.54
N CYS A 17 4.13 -6.83 8.43
CA CYS A 17 5.43 -7.36 8.79
C CYS A 17 5.28 -8.71 9.52
N ARG A 18 4.35 -8.81 10.48
CA ARG A 18 4.09 -10.02 11.27
C ARG A 18 3.66 -11.22 10.41
N GLN A 19 2.98 -10.99 9.29
CA GLN A 19 2.58 -12.08 8.38
C GLN A 19 3.78 -12.76 7.72
N ASN A 20 4.89 -12.03 7.56
CA ASN A 20 6.11 -12.53 6.92
C ASN A 20 7.17 -12.97 7.94
N LEU A 21 6.90 -12.83 9.24
CA LEU A 21 7.87 -13.06 10.32
C LEU A 21 7.27 -14.01 11.37
N LEU A 22 7.98 -15.10 11.64
CA LEU A 22 7.65 -16.03 12.73
C LEU A 22 8.15 -15.50 14.08
N ASN A 23 9.38 -14.99 14.10
CA ASN A 23 10.08 -14.53 15.30
C ASN A 23 10.51 -13.06 15.15
N CYS A 24 10.80 -12.43 16.28
CA CYS A 24 11.28 -11.05 16.32
C CYS A 24 12.62 -10.89 15.58
N PRO A 25 12.77 -9.93 14.65
CA PRO A 25 14.04 -9.71 13.96
C PRO A 25 15.13 -9.13 14.86
N VAL A 26 14.77 -8.53 16.00
CA VAL A 26 15.71 -7.88 16.93
C VAL A 26 16.20 -8.88 17.97
N CYS A 27 15.30 -9.57 18.66
CA CYS A 27 15.65 -10.45 19.78
C CYS A 27 15.39 -11.94 19.53
N ARG A 28 14.91 -12.33 18.35
CA ARG A 28 14.63 -13.73 17.94
C ARG A 28 13.57 -14.48 18.75
N GLU A 29 12.96 -13.81 19.74
CA GLU A 29 11.84 -14.36 20.51
C GLU A 29 10.54 -14.45 19.73
N GLN A 30 9.63 -15.28 20.24
CA GLN A 30 8.30 -15.45 19.66
C GLN A 30 7.43 -14.19 19.88
N PHE A 31 6.52 -13.98 18.93
CA PHE A 31 5.47 -12.98 19.09
C PHE A 31 4.38 -13.52 20.01
N SER A 32 4.08 -12.79 21.08
CA SER A 32 2.99 -13.13 21.99
C SER A 32 1.68 -12.48 21.54
N ASN A 33 0.59 -12.73 22.27
CA ASN A 33 -0.69 -12.04 22.04
C ASN A 33 -0.69 -10.61 22.63
N MET A 34 0.46 -10.08 23.02
CA MET A 34 0.59 -8.71 23.51
C MET A 34 0.56 -7.71 22.34
N ARG A 35 0.06 -6.51 22.62
CA ARG A 35 -0.09 -5.44 21.65
C ARG A 35 0.33 -4.08 22.20
N CYS A 36 0.86 -3.22 21.35
CA CYS A 36 1.29 -1.88 21.73
C CYS A 36 0.17 -0.83 21.55
N PHE A 37 -0.63 -0.60 22.59
CA PHE A 37 -1.70 0.41 22.58
C PHE A 37 -1.21 1.83 22.27
N LEU A 38 -0.01 2.18 22.72
CA LEU A 38 0.58 3.50 22.48
C LEU A 38 0.78 3.73 20.97
N LEU A 39 1.41 2.78 20.29
CA LEU A 39 1.61 2.85 18.84
C LEU A 39 0.27 2.82 18.09
N GLU A 40 -0.71 2.05 18.57
CA GLU A 40 -2.06 2.08 17.99
C GLU A 40 -2.69 3.47 18.12
N ASN A 41 -2.52 4.16 19.25
CA ASN A 41 -3.05 5.50 19.47
C ASN A 41 -2.33 6.56 18.63
N MET A 42 -0.99 6.48 18.55
CA MET A 42 -0.18 7.38 17.73
C MET A 42 -0.55 7.25 16.25
N THR A 43 -0.63 6.02 15.76
CA THR A 43 -0.94 5.74 14.36
C THR A 43 -2.34 6.27 13.97
N ARG A 44 -3.30 6.34 14.91
CA ARG A 44 -4.62 6.97 14.68
C ARG A 44 -4.55 8.49 14.60
N LYS A 45 -3.65 9.12 15.36
CA LYS A 45 -3.53 10.58 15.49
C LYS A 45 -2.52 11.21 14.53
N MET A 46 -1.73 10.41 13.84
CA MET A 46 -0.78 10.89 12.83
C MET A 46 -1.33 10.71 11.41
N ARG A 47 -0.87 11.56 10.49
CA ARG A 47 -1.15 11.45 9.05
C ARG A 47 -0.04 10.64 8.39
N HIS A 48 -0.43 9.68 7.57
CA HIS A 48 0.49 8.84 6.79
C HIS A 48 0.46 9.27 5.32
N PRO A 49 1.60 9.23 4.61
CA PRO A 49 1.62 9.48 3.17
C PRO A 49 0.79 8.43 2.43
N CYS A 50 0.21 8.80 1.29
CA CYS A 50 -0.47 7.86 0.40
C CYS A 50 0.46 6.71 -0.01
N LYS A 51 -0.06 5.47 -0.13
CA LYS A 51 0.69 4.33 -0.69
C LYS A 51 1.36 4.63 -2.04
N TYR A 52 0.80 5.54 -2.83
CA TYR A 52 1.32 5.98 -4.13
C TYR A 52 2.21 7.24 -4.04
N TYR A 53 2.75 7.57 -2.86
CA TYR A 53 3.68 8.69 -2.68
C TYR A 53 4.90 8.58 -3.60
N ASN A 54 5.48 7.38 -3.70
CA ASN A 54 6.60 7.09 -4.61
C ASN A 54 6.25 7.24 -6.09
N ARG A 55 4.95 7.34 -6.43
CA ARG A 55 4.45 7.57 -7.80
C ARG A 55 4.05 9.02 -8.03
N GLY A 56 4.28 9.91 -7.06
CA GLY A 56 4.02 11.35 -7.18
C GLY A 56 2.81 11.88 -6.43
N CYS A 57 2.12 11.07 -5.61
CA CYS A 57 1.02 11.60 -4.78
C CYS A 57 1.57 12.33 -3.54
N PRO A 58 1.42 13.67 -3.40
CA PRO A 58 1.98 14.41 -2.26
C PRO A 58 1.09 14.38 -1.02
N LYS A 59 -0.07 13.70 -1.07
CA LYS A 59 -1.10 13.81 -0.05
C LYS A 59 -0.83 12.86 1.13
N ALA A 60 -1.07 13.36 2.34
CA ALA A 60 -1.00 12.59 3.58
C ALA A 60 -2.34 12.65 4.33
N PHE A 61 -2.78 11.50 4.86
CA PHE A 61 -4.10 11.33 5.46
C PHE A 61 -4.03 10.46 6.72
N TYR A 62 -5.04 10.60 7.58
CA TYR A 62 -5.29 9.60 8.63
C TYR A 62 -5.72 8.28 7.99
N LEU A 63 -5.42 7.15 8.65
CA LEU A 63 -5.69 5.81 8.11
C LEU A 63 -7.11 5.60 7.61
N GLN A 64 -8.13 6.10 8.33
CA GLN A 64 -9.53 5.95 7.91
C GLN A 64 -9.86 6.70 6.61
N ARG A 65 -9.11 7.74 6.27
CA ARG A 65 -9.30 8.54 5.06
C ARG A 65 -8.33 8.14 3.95
N SER A 66 -7.17 7.56 4.28
CA SER A 66 -6.19 7.11 3.29
C SER A 66 -6.76 5.98 2.43
N GLU A 67 -7.47 5.01 3.00
CA GLU A 67 -8.09 3.91 2.24
C GLU A 67 -9.06 4.45 1.17
N LYS A 68 -9.96 5.37 1.56
CA LYS A 68 -10.89 6.02 0.61
C LYS A 68 -10.18 6.81 -0.48
N HIS A 69 -9.06 7.46 -0.14
CA HIS A 69 -8.26 8.18 -1.12
C HIS A 69 -7.53 7.22 -2.08
N GLU A 70 -7.01 6.11 -1.59
CA GLU A 70 -6.26 5.14 -2.39
C GLU A 70 -7.10 4.52 -3.49
N ASP A 71 -8.40 4.33 -3.29
CA ASP A 71 -9.36 3.85 -4.30
C ASP A 71 -9.66 4.87 -5.41
N GLN A 72 -9.41 6.16 -5.15
CA GLN A 72 -9.67 7.27 -6.09
C GLN A 72 -8.38 8.02 -6.45
N CYS A 73 -7.22 7.45 -6.13
CA CYS A 73 -5.96 8.15 -6.30
C CYS A 73 -5.58 8.16 -7.77
N GLN A 74 -5.35 9.35 -8.32
CA GLN A 74 -4.90 9.53 -9.70
C GLN A 74 -3.53 8.86 -10.00
N HIS A 75 -2.76 8.55 -8.96
CA HIS A 75 -1.45 7.89 -9.07
C HIS A 75 -1.55 6.36 -8.86
N GLN A 76 -2.75 5.81 -8.72
CA GLN A 76 -2.99 4.36 -8.64
C GLN A 76 -2.58 3.68 -9.96
N PRO A 77 -1.97 2.48 -9.93
CA PRO A 77 -1.74 1.70 -11.14
C PRO A 77 -3.07 1.34 -11.82
N PHE A 78 -3.17 1.64 -13.12
CA PHE A 78 -4.23 1.09 -13.96
C PHE A 78 -4.08 -0.43 -14.04
N LYS A 79 -5.19 -1.16 -13.82
CA LYS A 79 -5.23 -2.60 -14.09
C LYS A 79 -5.29 -2.79 -15.61
N CYS A 80 -4.27 -3.43 -16.17
CA CYS A 80 -4.25 -3.71 -17.60
C CYS A 80 -5.37 -4.73 -17.92
N PRO A 81 -6.27 -4.45 -18.87
CA PRO A 81 -7.34 -5.39 -19.24
C PRO A 81 -6.82 -6.70 -19.86
N PHE A 82 -5.55 -6.77 -20.28
CA PHE A 82 -4.92 -7.97 -20.86
C PHE A 82 -4.30 -8.93 -19.82
N GLN A 83 -4.44 -8.68 -18.52
CA GLN A 83 -3.78 -9.48 -17.48
C GLN A 83 -4.37 -10.90 -17.29
N LEU A 84 -5.45 -11.24 -18.02
CA LEU A 84 -6.15 -12.53 -17.93
C LEU A 84 -5.66 -13.61 -18.92
N GLN A 85 -4.67 -13.33 -19.79
CA GLN A 85 -4.38 -14.21 -20.92
C GLN A 85 -3.08 -15.02 -20.88
N GLN A 86 -2.31 -15.03 -19.78
CA GLN A 86 -1.15 -15.92 -19.65
C GLN A 86 -1.16 -16.71 -18.34
N ARG A 87 -2.02 -17.72 -18.28
CA ARG A 87 -1.84 -18.89 -17.43
C ARG A 87 -1.90 -20.15 -18.29
N SER A 88 -0.79 -20.44 -18.94
CA SER A 88 -0.42 -21.81 -19.29
C SER A 88 1.09 -21.94 -19.23
N GLU A 89 1.52 -22.71 -18.23
CA GLU A 89 2.75 -23.51 -18.17
C GLU A 89 4.09 -22.82 -17.82
N GLY A 90 4.52 -23.06 -16.58
CA GLY A 90 5.92 -23.40 -16.25
C GLY A 90 6.97 -22.30 -16.31
N SER A 91 7.26 -21.66 -15.18
CA SER A 91 8.62 -21.44 -14.63
C SER A 91 8.63 -20.28 -13.63
N ALA A 92 9.42 -20.47 -12.58
CA ALA A 92 9.63 -19.49 -11.53
C ALA A 92 10.37 -18.25 -12.06
N PHE A 93 9.73 -17.08 -12.00
CA PHE A 93 10.40 -15.79 -11.73
C PHE A 93 9.38 -14.83 -11.09
N VAL A 94 9.45 -14.71 -9.77
CA VAL A 94 8.84 -13.58 -9.05
C VAL A 94 9.72 -12.37 -9.31
N GLY A 95 9.55 -11.77 -10.49
CA GLY A 95 10.20 -10.53 -10.90
C GLY A 95 9.14 -9.45 -11.05
N ALA A 96 9.24 -8.40 -10.24
CA ALA A 96 8.41 -7.21 -10.34
C ALA A 96 8.36 -6.73 -11.80
N ALA A 97 7.16 -6.70 -12.37
CA ALA A 97 6.93 -6.04 -13.65
C ALA A 97 7.03 -4.51 -13.44
N ASN A 98 8.27 -4.00 -13.38
CA ASN A 98 8.60 -2.63 -13.70
C ASN A 98 8.38 -2.47 -15.21
N ILE A 99 7.12 -2.44 -15.63
CA ILE A 99 6.80 -2.02 -16.98
C ILE A 99 6.92 -0.50 -16.97
N ASN A 100 8.10 -0.03 -17.38
CA ASN A 100 8.33 1.36 -17.74
C ASN A 100 7.59 1.64 -19.06
N ILE A 101 6.26 1.68 -19.00
CA ILE A 101 5.49 2.26 -20.10
C ILE A 101 5.76 3.76 -19.99
N ARG A 102 6.62 4.28 -20.88
CA ARG A 102 6.58 5.70 -21.27
C ARG A 102 5.23 5.94 -21.95
N ALA A 103 4.17 5.92 -21.16
CA ALA A 103 2.85 6.31 -21.60
C ALA A 103 2.86 7.84 -21.47
N SER A 104 3.25 8.52 -22.55
CA SER A 104 2.83 9.89 -22.79
C SER A 104 1.30 9.90 -22.92
N PHE A 105 0.59 9.75 -21.80
CA PHE A 105 -0.84 10.01 -21.74
C PHE A 105 -1.02 11.50 -21.49
N ASN A 106 -1.41 12.16 -22.58
CA ASN A 106 -1.64 13.58 -22.73
C ASN A 106 -2.55 14.13 -21.61
N LYS A 107 -2.06 15.15 -20.91
CA LYS A 107 -2.70 15.81 -19.75
C LYS A 107 -3.80 16.82 -20.10
N LYS A 108 -4.40 16.79 -21.29
CA LYS A 108 -5.43 17.77 -21.67
C LYS A 108 -6.58 17.12 -22.43
N SER A 109 -7.80 17.54 -22.10
CA SER A 109 -9.06 17.32 -22.83
C SER A 109 -10.02 16.25 -22.31
N TYR A 110 -10.53 16.44 -21.09
CA TYR A 110 -11.95 16.15 -20.80
C TYR A 110 -12.53 17.28 -19.94
N ASN A 111 -12.61 18.48 -20.54
CA ASN A 111 -13.44 19.58 -20.08
C ASN A 111 -13.57 20.66 -21.16
N PHE A 112 -13.97 20.29 -22.40
CA PHE A 112 -14.32 21.29 -23.42
C PHE A 112 -15.31 20.83 -24.51
N LEU A 113 -16.13 19.79 -24.28
CA LEU A 113 -17.18 19.41 -25.23
C LEU A 113 -18.49 19.14 -24.50
N LEU A 114 -19.14 20.21 -24.05
CA LEU A 114 -20.60 20.33 -23.86
C LEU A 114 -20.96 21.79 -23.52
N ALA A 115 -20.56 22.73 -24.38
CA ALA A 115 -20.98 24.13 -24.29
C ALA A 115 -20.96 24.83 -25.66
N VAL A 116 -21.41 24.17 -26.74
CA VAL A 116 -22.02 24.80 -27.93
C VAL A 116 -22.89 23.75 -28.61
N LEU A 117 -24.13 23.62 -28.14
CA LEU A 117 -25.32 23.34 -28.95
C LEU A 117 -26.45 24.18 -28.37
#